data_AF-A0A7G1IGB1-F1
#
_entry.id   AF-A0A7G1IGB1-F1
#
_cell.length_a   1.000
_cell.length_b   1.000
_cell.length_c   1.000
_cell.angle_alpha   90.00
_cell.angle_beta   90.00
_cell.angle_gamma   90.00
#
_symmetry.space_group_name_H-M   'P 1'
#
loop_
_entity.id
_entity.type
_entity.pdbx_description
1 polymer ?
#
loop_
_entity_poly.entity_id
_entity_poly.type
_entity_poly.pdbx_seq_one_letter_code
_entity_poly.pdbx_strand_id
1 'polypeptide(L)'
;MSLLSKIAMWAELLGSGEAKQRMLIGRQLAWRVRELESINEFADVEFSVFSQFGDDGIIQWLIHRLPGLSETFVEFGVGCYQEANTRFLLVNNNWRGLVLDSSRRKVHAISRDTISCCTICRASAPS
;
A
#
# COMPACT_ATOMS: atom_id res chain seq x y z
N MET A 1 -29.87 9.54 17.27
CA MET A 1 -28.41 9.50 16.99
C MET A 1 -27.73 10.64 17.73
N SER A 2 -26.70 10.35 18.53
CA SER A 2 -25.98 11.37 19.32
C SER A 2 -25.19 12.31 18.40
N LEU A 3 -24.92 13.54 18.85
CA LEU A 3 -24.08 14.50 18.12
C LEU A 3 -22.71 13.90 17.76
N LEU A 4 -22.13 13.11 18.66
CA LEU A 4 -20.87 12.38 18.46
C LEU A 4 -20.95 11.38 17.29
N SER A 5 -22.04 10.63 17.17
CA SER A 5 -22.24 9.71 16.05
C SER A 5 -22.36 10.42 14.71
N LYS A 6 -22.96 11.63 14.69
CA LYS A 6 -23.01 12.46 13.48
C LYS A 6 -21.63 12.98 13.10
N ILE A 7 -20.84 13.46 14.07
CA ILE A 7 -19.48 13.95 13.84
C ILE A 7 -18.58 12.84 13.28
N ALA A 8 -18.63 11.63 13.86
CA ALA A 8 -17.85 10.49 13.38
C ALA A 8 -18.22 10.11 11.93
N MET A 9 -19.52 10.06 11.62
CA MET A 9 -20.01 9.76 10.28
C MET A 9 -19.54 10.79 9.24
N TRP A 10 -19.55 12.09 9.58
CA TRP A 10 -19.05 13.14 8.68
C TRP A 10 -17.53 13.05 8.48
N ALA A 11 -16.77 12.73 9.51
CA ALA A 11 -15.32 12.54 9.40
C ALA A 11 -14.97 11.35 8.47
N GLU A 12 -15.71 10.24 8.60
CA GLU A 12 -15.52 9.06 7.76
C GLU A 12 -15.89 9.30 6.29
N LEU A 13 -17.00 10.02 6.05
CA LEU A 13 -17.43 10.38 4.70
C LEU A 13 -16.41 11.28 4.00
N LEU A 14 -15.88 12.29 4.70
CA LEU A 14 -14.84 13.18 4.17
C LEU A 14 -13.55 12.42 3.84
N GLY A 15 -13.11 11.49 4.69
CA GLY A 15 -11.89 10.71 4.46
C GLY A 15 -11.99 9.71 3.29
N SER A 16 -13.19 9.16 3.05
CA SER A 16 -13.38 8.15 1.99
C SER A 16 -13.18 8.69 0.56
N GLY A 17 -13.57 9.94 0.32
CA GLY A 17 -13.41 10.60 -0.98
C GLY A 17 -11.94 10.87 -1.30
N GLU A 18 -11.18 11.35 -0.32
CA GLU A 18 -9.75 11.64 -0.47
C GLU A 18 -8.95 10.38 -0.80
N ALA A 19 -9.17 9.28 -0.07
CA ALA A 19 -8.49 8.02 -0.31
C ALA A 19 -8.73 7.48 -1.72
N LYS A 20 -9.99 7.56 -2.20
CA LYS A 20 -10.34 7.16 -3.57
C LYS A 20 -9.66 8.05 -4.61
N GLN A 21 -9.59 9.35 -4.39
CA GLN A 21 -8.93 10.29 -5.29
C GLN A 21 -7.43 10.03 -5.36
N ARG A 22 -6.75 9.86 -4.21
CA ARG A 22 -5.33 9.51 -4.14
C ARG A 22 -5.03 8.22 -4.90
N MET A 23 -5.88 7.20 -4.72
CA MET A 23 -5.72 5.93 -5.43
C MET A 23 -5.84 6.08 -6.96
N LEU A 24 -6.82 6.85 -7.44
CA LEU A 24 -6.99 7.11 -8.88
C LEU A 24 -5.81 7.88 -9.48
N ILE A 25 -5.33 8.92 -8.79
CA ILE A 25 -4.15 9.70 -9.21
C ILE A 25 -2.91 8.80 -9.21
N GLY A 26 -2.72 8.01 -8.16
CA GLY A 26 -1.63 7.05 -8.05
C GLY A 26 -1.60 6.04 -9.19
N ARG A 27 -2.77 5.51 -9.58
CA ARG A 27 -2.90 4.61 -10.74
C ARG A 27 -2.48 5.30 -12.06
N GLN A 28 -2.86 6.56 -12.24
CA GLN A 28 -2.44 7.35 -13.41
C GLN A 28 -0.92 7.59 -13.41
N LEU A 29 -0.33 7.93 -12.26
CA LEU A 29 1.11 8.10 -12.11
C LEU A 29 1.85 6.78 -12.37
N ALA A 30 1.32 5.65 -11.91
CA ALA A 30 1.87 4.32 -12.17
C ALA A 30 1.98 4.01 -13.67
N TRP A 31 0.97 4.41 -14.46
CA TRP A 31 1.03 4.28 -15.92
C TRP A 31 2.09 5.19 -16.53
N ARG A 32 2.19 6.44 -16.07
CA ARG A 32 3.21 7.38 -16.54
C ARG A 32 4.63 6.87 -16.28
N VAL A 33 4.94 6.45 -15.06
CA VAL A 33 6.30 5.99 -14.73
C VAL A 33 6.65 4.71 -15.50
N ARG A 34 5.67 3.83 -15.73
CA ARG A 34 5.85 2.62 -16.55
C ARG A 34 6.27 2.92 -17.99
N GLU A 35 5.98 4.09 -18.53
CA GLU A 35 6.36 4.47 -19.90
C GLU A 35 7.81 4.96 -20.00
N LEU A 36 8.45 5.34 -18.87
CA LEU A 36 9.82 5.85 -18.86
C LEU A 36 10.84 4.73 -19.04
N GLU A 37 11.48 4.65 -20.22
CA GLU A 37 12.45 3.59 -20.54
C GLU A 37 13.71 3.66 -19.65
N SER A 38 14.13 4.87 -19.30
CA SER A 38 15.27 5.16 -18.42
C SER A 38 14.96 6.34 -17.51
N ILE A 39 15.65 6.39 -16.37
CA ILE A 39 15.61 7.50 -15.42
C ILE A 39 17.04 8.00 -15.18
N ASN A 40 17.19 9.29 -14.86
CA ASN A 40 18.49 9.84 -14.44
C ASN A 40 18.64 9.71 -12.92
N GLU A 41 17.54 9.90 -12.20
CA GLU A 41 17.48 9.82 -10.74
C GLU A 41 16.15 9.22 -10.29
N PHE A 42 16.07 8.75 -9.04
CA PHE A 42 14.82 8.17 -8.51
C PHE A 42 13.67 9.18 -8.46
N ALA A 43 13.99 10.46 -8.26
CA ALA A 43 13.01 11.54 -8.25
C ALA A 43 12.19 11.62 -9.56
N ASP A 44 12.71 11.11 -10.70
CA ASP A 44 11.98 11.04 -11.98
C ASP A 44 10.73 10.15 -11.91
N VAL A 45 10.70 9.20 -10.99
CA VAL A 45 9.64 8.19 -10.84
C VAL A 45 9.02 8.16 -9.45
N GLU A 46 9.48 8.99 -8.51
CA GLU A 46 8.96 9.05 -7.14
C GLU A 46 7.51 9.54 -7.11
N PHE A 47 6.65 8.77 -6.43
CA PHE A 47 5.36 9.22 -5.95
C PHE A 47 4.90 8.34 -4.79
N SER A 48 4.06 8.89 -3.92
CA SER A 48 3.47 8.14 -2.79
C SER A 48 1.95 8.13 -2.86
N VAL A 49 1.39 6.93 -2.77
CA VAL A 49 -0.01 6.68 -2.43
C VAL A 49 -0.11 6.11 -1.03
N PHE A 50 0.81 5.24 -0.63
CA PHE A 50 0.88 4.66 0.72
C PHE A 50 2.28 4.80 1.32
N SER A 51 3.34 4.59 0.54
CA SER A 51 4.73 4.64 1.01
C SER A 51 5.13 5.95 1.71
N GLN A 52 6.06 5.92 2.65
CA GLN A 52 6.52 7.13 3.35
C GLN A 52 7.38 8.05 2.48
N PHE A 53 8.20 7.47 1.59
CA PHE A 53 9.27 8.19 0.88
C PHE A 53 9.17 8.11 -0.65
N GLY A 54 7.96 7.93 -1.19
CA GLY A 54 7.76 7.92 -2.66
C GLY A 54 8.10 6.59 -3.34
N ASP A 55 8.32 5.53 -2.54
CA ASP A 55 8.70 4.21 -2.99
C ASP A 55 7.64 3.56 -3.92
N ASP A 56 6.37 3.96 -3.83
CA ASP A 56 5.32 3.39 -4.68
C ASP A 56 5.67 3.59 -6.15
N GLY A 57 6.15 4.77 -6.53
CA GLY A 57 6.54 5.07 -7.90
C GLY A 57 7.82 4.38 -8.35
N ILE A 58 8.84 4.34 -7.49
CA ILE A 58 10.09 3.63 -7.76
C ILE A 58 9.81 2.14 -7.99
N ILE A 59 9.01 1.51 -7.12
CA ILE A 59 8.62 0.11 -7.23
C ILE A 59 7.80 -0.12 -8.51
N GLN A 60 6.83 0.75 -8.83
CA GLN A 60 6.07 0.61 -10.09
C GLN A 60 6.99 0.67 -11.32
N TRP A 61 7.99 1.54 -11.33
CA TRP A 61 8.95 1.59 -12.43
C TRP A 61 9.74 0.28 -12.53
N LEU A 62 10.30 -0.19 -11.40
CA LEU A 62 11.10 -1.42 -11.34
C LEU A 62 10.34 -2.67 -11.82
N ILE A 63 9.11 -2.89 -11.36
CA ILE A 63 8.36 -4.12 -11.71
C ILE A 63 8.03 -4.21 -13.20
N HIS A 64 8.06 -3.09 -13.94
CA HIS A 64 7.82 -3.06 -15.38
C HIS A 64 9.11 -3.09 -16.21
N ARG A 65 10.28 -3.03 -15.57
CA ARG A 65 11.60 -3.16 -16.20
C ARG A 65 12.27 -4.50 -15.95
N LEU A 66 11.90 -5.17 -14.86
CA LEU A 66 12.43 -6.47 -14.50
C LEU A 66 11.53 -7.59 -15.06
N PRO A 67 11.99 -8.36 -16.05
CA PRO A 67 11.22 -9.49 -16.57
C PRO A 67 11.22 -10.65 -15.58
N GLY A 68 10.16 -11.48 -15.61
CA GLY A 68 10.11 -12.74 -14.87
C GLY A 68 9.77 -12.62 -13.37
N LEU A 69 9.33 -11.44 -12.92
CA LEU A 69 8.84 -11.29 -11.55
C LEU A 69 7.52 -12.05 -11.36
N SER A 70 7.40 -12.72 -10.21
CA SER A 70 6.12 -13.25 -9.75
C SER A 70 5.27 -12.10 -9.20
N GLU A 71 3.94 -12.16 -9.38
CA GLU A 71 2.98 -11.21 -8.79
C GLU A 71 2.78 -11.46 -7.28
N THR A 72 3.89 -11.63 -6.57
CA THR A 72 3.96 -11.91 -5.16
C THR A 72 5.03 -11.09 -4.47
N PHE A 73 4.76 -10.60 -3.26
CA PHE A 73 5.74 -9.86 -2.46
C PHE A 73 5.89 -10.41 -1.03
N VAL A 74 7.00 -10.05 -0.38
CA VAL A 74 7.20 -10.23 1.06
C VAL A 74 7.72 -8.92 1.64
N GLU A 75 7.14 -8.44 2.74
CA GLU A 75 7.61 -7.24 3.44
C GLU A 75 7.77 -7.51 4.94
N PHE A 76 8.91 -7.11 5.50
CA PHE A 76 9.24 -7.24 6.93
C PHE A 76 9.25 -5.86 7.58
N GLY A 77 8.81 -5.78 8.84
CA GLY A 77 8.77 -4.52 9.58
C GLY A 77 7.64 -3.59 9.13
N VAL A 78 6.50 -4.16 8.72
CA VAL A 78 5.39 -3.40 8.10
C VAL A 78 4.61 -2.49 9.04
N GLY A 79 4.87 -2.57 10.34
CA GLY A 79 4.08 -1.86 11.34
C GLY A 79 2.59 -2.22 11.24
N CYS A 80 1.73 -1.19 11.17
CA CYS A 80 0.28 -1.36 10.96
C CYS A 80 -0.12 -1.47 9.49
N TYR A 81 0.85 -1.57 8.57
CA TYR A 81 0.66 -1.68 7.13
C TYR A 81 -0.01 -0.46 6.46
N GLN A 82 -0.14 0.68 7.14
CA GLN A 82 -0.76 1.89 6.58
C GLN A 82 0.15 2.62 5.60
N GLU A 83 1.45 2.64 5.89
CA GLU A 83 2.46 3.34 5.10
C GLU A 83 3.50 2.37 4.51
N ALA A 84 3.03 1.20 4.12
CA ALA A 84 3.87 0.10 3.65
C ALA A 84 4.12 0.16 2.14
N ASN A 85 5.32 -0.23 1.74
CA ASN A 85 5.78 -0.12 0.35
C ASN A 85 5.08 -1.10 -0.58
N THR A 86 4.56 -2.21 -0.03
CA THR A 86 3.81 -3.20 -0.82
C THR A 86 2.30 -2.97 -0.84
N ARG A 87 1.77 -2.01 -0.07
CA ARG A 87 0.32 -1.76 -0.03
C ARG A 87 -0.20 -1.26 -1.38
N PHE A 88 0.57 -0.44 -2.09
CA PHE A 88 0.17 -0.01 -3.43
C PHE A 88 0.18 -1.18 -4.42
N LEU A 89 1.16 -2.10 -4.36
CA LEU A 89 1.17 -3.31 -5.18
C LEU A 89 -0.07 -4.17 -4.94
N LEU A 90 -0.45 -4.36 -3.68
CA LEU A 90 -1.64 -5.10 -3.30
C LEU A 90 -2.91 -4.49 -3.91
N VAL A 91 -3.09 -3.18 -3.80
CA VAL A 91 -4.35 -2.50 -4.20
C VAL A 91 -4.38 -2.18 -5.70
N ASN A 92 -3.29 -1.69 -6.27
CA ASN A 92 -3.22 -1.24 -7.66
C ASN A 92 -3.00 -2.41 -8.63
N ASN A 93 -2.09 -3.32 -8.28
CA ASN A 93 -1.63 -4.40 -9.16
C ASN A 93 -2.24 -5.75 -8.80
N ASN A 94 -3.00 -5.84 -7.70
CA ASN A 94 -3.59 -7.08 -7.20
C ASN A 94 -2.55 -8.17 -6.90
N TRP A 95 -1.32 -7.76 -6.53
CA TRP A 95 -0.28 -8.69 -6.12
C TRP A 95 -0.63 -9.33 -4.78
N ARG A 96 -0.24 -10.58 -4.59
CA ARG A 96 -0.42 -11.29 -3.32
C ARG A 96 0.83 -11.16 -2.48
N GLY A 97 0.73 -11.20 -1.16
CA GLY A 97 1.98 -11.12 -0.40
C GLY A 97 1.88 -11.51 1.05
N LEU A 98 3.07 -11.64 1.63
CA LEU A 98 3.28 -11.93 3.03
C LEU A 98 3.84 -10.68 3.70
N VAL A 99 3.21 -10.27 4.80
CA VAL A 99 3.68 -9.14 5.61
C VAL A 99 3.98 -9.61 7.03
N LEU A 100 5.07 -9.12 7.60
CA LEU A 100 5.59 -9.56 8.89
C LEU A 100 6.01 -8.36 9.74
N ASP A 101 5.67 -8.36 11.03
CA ASP A 101 6.14 -7.36 12.00
C ASP A 101 6.32 -8.02 13.38
N SER A 102 7.29 -7.55 14.16
CA SER A 102 7.57 -8.10 15.49
C SER A 102 6.48 -7.76 16.51
N SER A 103 5.71 -6.69 16.29
CA SER A 103 4.66 -6.25 17.20
C SER A 103 3.34 -6.94 16.91
N ARG A 104 2.95 -7.90 17.77
CA ARG A 104 1.63 -8.55 17.72
C ARG A 104 0.47 -7.56 17.67
N ARG A 105 0.57 -6.43 18.39
CA ARG A 105 -0.46 -5.37 18.38
C ARG A 105 -0.59 -4.75 16.99
N LYS A 106 0.53 -4.47 16.32
CA LYS A 106 0.51 -3.89 14.98
C LYS A 106 0.00 -4.90 13.95
N VAL A 107 0.47 -6.15 14.00
CA VAL A 107 -0.04 -7.25 13.16
C VAL A 107 -1.55 -7.45 13.33
N HIS A 108 -2.05 -7.35 14.56
CA HIS A 108 -3.48 -7.45 14.84
C HIS A 108 -4.28 -6.28 14.25
N ALA A 109 -3.71 -5.08 14.24
CA ALA A 109 -4.34 -3.93 13.59
C ALA A 109 -4.51 -4.15 12.08
N ILE A 110 -3.55 -4.83 11.42
CA ILE A 110 -3.67 -5.14 9.99
C ILE A 110 -4.90 -5.99 9.72
N SER A 111 -5.19 -7.00 10.55
CA SER A 111 -6.37 -7.88 10.37
C SER A 111 -7.73 -7.17 10.45
N ARG A 112 -7.76 -5.92 10.89
CA ARG A 112 -8.96 -5.07 10.96
C ARG A 112 -9.03 -4.03 9.85
N ASP A 113 -7.98 -3.92 9.04
CA ASP A 113 -7.93 -3.02 7.90
C ASP A 113 -8.89 -3.53 6.81
N THR A 114 -9.59 -2.61 6.14
CA THR A 114 -10.52 -2.93 5.04
C THR A 114 -9.81 -3.60 3.86
N ILE A 115 -8.50 -3.41 3.74
CA ILE A 115 -7.67 -4.01 2.69
C ILE A 115 -7.20 -5.43 3.07
N SER A 116 -7.38 -5.85 4.33
CA SER A 116 -6.88 -7.14 4.86
C SER A 116 -7.61 -8.39 4.34
N CYS A 117 -8.60 -8.26 3.44
CA CYS A 117 -9.32 -9.40 2.87
C CYS A 117 -8.44 -10.30 1.97
N CYS A 118 -7.21 -9.87 1.64
CA CYS A 118 -6.21 -10.73 1.00
C CYS A 118 -5.25 -11.32 2.05
N THR A 119 -5.38 -12.63 2.25
CA THR A 119 -4.60 -13.53 3.12
C THR A 119 -3.23 -13.02 3.59
N ILE A 120 -3.18 -12.39 4.76
CA ILE A 120 -1.94 -12.23 5.52
C ILE A 120 -1.69 -13.53 6.27
N CYS A 121 -0.76 -14.36 5.79
CA CYS A 121 -0.35 -15.55 6.54
C CYS A 121 0.32 -15.11 7.84
N ARG A 122 -0.35 -15.34 8.98
CA ARG A 122 0.25 -15.15 10.30
C ARG A 122 1.35 -16.20 10.47
N ALA A 123 2.62 -15.80 10.35
CA ALA A 123 3.70 -16.56 10.94
C ALA A 123 3.64 -16.36 12.46
N SER A 124 2.88 -17.21 13.16
CA SER A 124 3.00 -17.31 14.61
C SER A 124 4.34 -17.96 14.93
N ALA A 125 5.30 -17.18 15.41
CA ALA A 125 6.49 -17.75 16.02
C ALA A 125 6.06 -18.63 17.22
N PRO A 126 6.55 -19.87 17.33
CA PRO A 126 6.32 -20.69 18.52
C PRO A 126 6.96 -20.00 19.72
N SER A 127 6.20 -19.92 20.80
CA SER A 127 6.66 -19.49 22.13
C SER A 127 7.74 -20.41 22.67
#